data_AF-A0A8X6YUY4-F1
#
_entry.id   AF-A0A8X6YUY4-F1
#
_cell.length_a   1.000
_cell.length_b   1.000
_cell.length_c   1.000
_cell.angle_alpha   90.00
_cell.angle_beta   90.00
_cell.angle_gamma   90.00
#
_symmetry.space_group_name_H-M   'P 1'
#
loop_
_entity.id
_entity.type
_entity.pdbx_description
1 polymer ?
#
loop_
_entity_poly.entity_id
_entity_poly.type
_entity_poly.pdbx_seq_one_letter_code
_entity_poly.pdbx_strand_id
1 'polypeptide(L)'
;MYQARWLMLFPKCAVDREYSFRLFTEKKSARGFDDTVLRYEQDGKIVHRFIQVKHRKGRHKKISIGNLLTPGKNGTFGLIKYLIAYLKIKSSGEFEGEIEDFVIITNNDFDSADSTSHPVRKLRMMPSGKNKGKEISVIRIDTQDEFLDVGDGVRYKFDNSIISYLQENKDFVKREVGREVSDKEIEDFLNKLVFAVNLPSGTELSEIIKSELGKEFSNTDASHFYSRYQEEVLILLEKEEEEFLSCEKAKALLEEIREEVLKTPICYNVIDPIDNFIGRGNELNAVHCGLQKSARQIIVIRGPSGVGKTEFVKKYAHDHKECYGGNVIFINAGDYKSVKESFLDLAKDKRLGISATDERGSTKAIKNIVEEIYTFFAGRRSLFIFDNAEGYKDISKFLPPFLYSQHPNWRKPYILITSCSEKWKVSKAAGKIEEIWLDKFEEIEALQFVERALNVESDFCGGKEKRLIEESFPLALGLAVAYIQNEDEDSESKKLNNYLEPV
;
A
#
# COMPACT_ATOMS: atom_id res chain seq x y z
N MET A 1 -3.38 -3.68 -20.64
CA MET A 1 -3.64 -2.58 -19.67
C MET A 1 -5.09 -2.49 -19.16
N TYR A 2 -6.14 -2.45 -20.00
CA TYR A 2 -7.52 -2.39 -19.45
C TYR A 2 -7.96 -3.76 -18.90
N GLN A 3 -7.74 -4.85 -19.65
CA GLN A 3 -7.93 -6.23 -19.19
C GLN A 3 -7.12 -6.55 -17.92
N ALA A 4 -5.83 -6.19 -17.88
CA ALA A 4 -4.98 -6.39 -16.69
C ALA A 4 -5.60 -5.82 -15.40
N ARG A 5 -6.31 -4.69 -15.46
CA ARG A 5 -6.99 -4.12 -14.28
C ARG A 5 -8.17 -4.97 -13.83
N TRP A 6 -8.93 -5.54 -14.76
CA TRP A 6 -9.98 -6.50 -14.43
C TRP A 6 -9.41 -7.79 -13.83
N LEU A 7 -8.25 -8.25 -14.33
CA LEU A 7 -7.51 -9.38 -13.76
C LEU A 7 -6.91 -9.08 -12.37
N MET A 8 -6.81 -7.82 -11.96
CA MET A 8 -6.53 -7.43 -10.56
C MET A 8 -7.80 -7.42 -9.71
N LEU A 9 -8.91 -6.91 -10.24
CA LEU A 9 -10.16 -6.74 -9.49
C LEU A 9 -10.84 -8.08 -9.21
N PHE A 10 -10.94 -8.98 -10.20
CA PHE A 10 -11.65 -10.26 -10.04
C PHE A 10 -11.07 -11.13 -8.91
N PRO A 11 -9.74 -11.39 -8.83
CA PRO A 11 -9.19 -12.17 -7.73
C PRO A 11 -9.46 -11.54 -6.37
N LYS A 12 -9.31 -10.21 -6.23
CA LYS A 12 -9.62 -9.53 -4.97
C LYS A 12 -11.09 -9.73 -4.56
N CYS A 13 -12.01 -9.48 -5.49
CA CYS A 13 -13.44 -9.67 -5.24
C CYS A 13 -13.80 -11.12 -4.87
N ALA A 14 -13.15 -12.10 -5.49
CA ALA A 14 -13.38 -13.52 -5.19
C ALA A 14 -12.78 -13.93 -3.83
N VAL A 15 -11.58 -13.42 -3.49
CA VAL A 15 -10.93 -13.67 -2.20
C VAL A 15 -11.74 -13.09 -1.04
N ASP A 16 -12.23 -11.86 -1.16
CA ASP A 16 -13.04 -11.19 -0.14
C ASP A 16 -14.35 -11.92 0.19
N ARG A 17 -14.85 -12.69 -0.78
CA ARG A 17 -16.07 -13.50 -0.65
C ARG A 17 -15.78 -14.96 -0.30
N GLU A 18 -14.52 -15.28 -0.05
CA GLU A 18 -14.06 -16.63 0.29
C GLU A 18 -14.41 -17.71 -0.76
N TYR A 19 -14.54 -17.31 -2.04
CA TYR A 19 -14.83 -18.27 -3.10
C TYR A 19 -13.65 -19.21 -3.38
N SER A 20 -13.97 -20.47 -3.65
CA SER A 20 -13.06 -21.39 -4.32
C SER A 20 -13.14 -21.10 -5.82
N PHE A 21 -12.07 -20.52 -6.38
CA PHE A 21 -12.06 -20.08 -7.78
C PHE A 21 -10.77 -20.42 -8.52
N ARG A 22 -10.87 -20.43 -9.84
CA ARG A 22 -9.78 -20.40 -10.81
C ARG A 22 -10.08 -19.36 -11.87
N LEU A 23 -9.11 -18.50 -12.12
CA LEU A 23 -9.15 -17.47 -13.14
C LEU A 23 -8.23 -17.89 -14.28
N PHE A 24 -8.75 -17.85 -15.50
CA PHE A 24 -8.00 -18.12 -16.72
C PHE A 24 -7.95 -16.87 -17.57
N THR A 25 -6.86 -16.68 -18.32
CA THR A 25 -6.70 -15.59 -19.30
C THR A 25 -6.22 -16.16 -20.62
N GLU A 26 -6.60 -15.54 -21.74
CA GLU A 26 -6.27 -15.98 -23.09
C GLU A 26 -6.56 -17.48 -23.36
N LYS A 27 -7.60 -18.01 -22.69
CA LYS A 27 -7.91 -19.45 -22.74
C LYS A 27 -8.45 -19.82 -24.12
N LYS A 28 -7.65 -20.53 -24.91
CA LYS A 28 -7.94 -20.82 -26.34
C LYS A 28 -9.27 -21.51 -26.56
N SER A 29 -9.68 -22.37 -25.64
CA SER A 29 -10.96 -23.08 -25.70
C SER A 29 -12.18 -22.21 -25.43
N ALA A 30 -12.00 -21.05 -24.78
CA ALA A 30 -13.03 -20.05 -24.57
C ALA A 30 -13.27 -19.14 -25.79
N ARG A 31 -12.53 -19.34 -26.89
CA ARG A 31 -12.79 -18.75 -28.20
C ARG A 31 -12.98 -17.23 -28.11
N GLY A 32 -14.09 -16.67 -28.59
CA GLY A 32 -14.36 -15.23 -28.57
C GLY A 32 -14.68 -14.64 -27.20
N PHE A 33 -14.39 -15.36 -26.12
CA PHE A 33 -14.50 -14.96 -24.72
C PHE A 33 -13.28 -15.44 -23.92
N ASP A 34 -12.11 -15.36 -24.55
CA ASP A 34 -10.82 -15.85 -24.06
C ASP A 34 -10.11 -14.89 -23.11
N ASP A 35 -10.40 -13.58 -23.16
CA ASP A 35 -9.72 -12.59 -22.31
C ASP A 35 -9.76 -12.94 -20.82
N THR A 36 -10.88 -13.46 -20.31
CA THR A 36 -10.99 -13.93 -18.93
C THR A 36 -12.08 -14.99 -18.80
N VAL A 37 -11.76 -16.12 -18.15
CA VAL A 37 -12.74 -17.12 -17.72
C VAL A 37 -12.65 -17.28 -16.22
N LEU A 38 -13.75 -16.99 -15.52
CA LEU A 38 -13.85 -17.21 -14.08
C LEU A 38 -14.61 -18.51 -13.84
N ARG A 39 -13.95 -19.47 -13.21
CA ARG A 39 -14.54 -20.70 -12.70
C ARG A 39 -14.59 -20.61 -11.18
N TYR A 40 -15.74 -20.78 -10.57
CA TYR A 40 -15.86 -20.77 -9.12
C TYR A 40 -16.89 -21.80 -8.64
N GLU A 41 -16.81 -22.16 -7.36
CA GLU A 41 -17.77 -23.07 -6.73
C GLU A 41 -18.79 -22.27 -5.91
N GLN A 42 -20.06 -22.51 -6.17
CA GLN A 42 -21.18 -21.92 -5.44
C GLN A 42 -22.22 -23.01 -5.15
N ASP A 43 -22.63 -23.14 -3.89
CA ASP A 43 -23.60 -24.15 -3.44
C ASP A 43 -23.26 -25.59 -3.88
N GLY A 44 -21.97 -25.95 -3.89
CA GLY A 44 -21.47 -27.27 -4.30
C GLY A 44 -21.49 -27.50 -5.82
N LYS A 45 -21.74 -26.47 -6.61
CA LYS A 45 -21.75 -26.52 -8.08
C LYS A 45 -20.61 -25.69 -8.66
N ILE A 46 -20.04 -26.21 -9.74
CA ILE A 46 -19.06 -25.47 -10.55
C ILE A 46 -19.82 -24.53 -11.47
N VAL A 47 -19.47 -23.25 -11.39
CA VAL A 47 -20.04 -22.17 -12.21
C VAL A 47 -18.94 -21.55 -13.07
N HIS A 48 -19.26 -21.29 -14.33
CA HIS A 48 -18.40 -20.66 -15.32
C HIS A 48 -19.00 -19.34 -15.82
N ARG A 49 -18.18 -18.29 -15.78
CA ARG A 49 -18.44 -17.00 -16.43
C ARG A 49 -17.36 -16.71 -17.46
N PHE A 50 -17.79 -16.34 -18.66
CA PHE A 50 -16.91 -16.06 -19.80
C PHE A 50 -16.92 -14.58 -20.09
N ILE A 51 -15.76 -13.93 -20.09
CA ILE A 51 -15.67 -12.48 -20.12
C ILE A 51 -14.78 -12.06 -21.29
N GLN A 52 -15.31 -11.20 -22.14
CA GLN A 52 -14.58 -10.53 -23.20
C GLN A 52 -14.50 -9.03 -22.87
N VAL A 53 -13.27 -8.54 -22.74
CA VAL A 53 -12.94 -7.15 -22.48
C VAL A 53 -12.85 -6.37 -23.78
N LYS A 54 -13.50 -5.20 -23.80
CA LYS A 54 -13.39 -4.24 -24.89
C LYS A 54 -13.12 -2.86 -24.30
N HIS A 55 -12.09 -2.19 -24.81
CA HIS A 55 -11.75 -0.84 -24.40
C HIS A 55 -11.57 0.05 -25.62
N ARG A 56 -12.21 1.23 -25.61
CA ARG A 56 -11.96 2.27 -26.61
C ARG A 56 -11.41 3.53 -25.96
N LYS A 57 -10.36 4.08 -26.57
CA LYS A 57 -9.83 5.40 -26.20
C LYS A 57 -10.86 6.47 -26.62
N GLY A 58 -11.41 7.21 -25.65
CA GLY A 58 -12.36 8.32 -25.82
C GLY A 58 -13.82 8.00 -25.47
N ARG A 59 -14.43 8.77 -24.54
CA ARG A 59 -15.79 8.55 -23.97
C ARG A 59 -16.96 8.68 -24.95
N HIS A 60 -16.75 9.22 -26.15
CA HIS A 60 -17.85 9.57 -27.06
C HIS A 60 -18.24 8.47 -28.04
N LYS A 61 -17.51 7.36 -28.11
CA LYS A 61 -17.85 6.26 -29.04
C LYS A 61 -18.93 5.39 -28.41
N LYS A 62 -20.17 5.51 -28.88
CA LYS A 62 -21.27 4.63 -28.49
C LYS A 62 -21.28 3.34 -29.31
N ILE A 63 -21.91 2.29 -28.79
CA ILE A 63 -22.13 1.01 -29.48
C ILE A 63 -23.42 1.15 -30.30
N SER A 64 -23.30 1.24 -31.63
CA SER A 64 -24.45 1.37 -32.51
C SER A 64 -24.96 0.01 -33.00
N ILE A 65 -26.19 0.00 -33.54
CA ILE A 65 -26.75 -1.17 -34.25
C ILE A 65 -25.78 -1.66 -35.33
N GLY A 66 -25.13 -0.77 -36.08
CA GLY A 66 -24.14 -1.15 -37.08
C GLY A 66 -22.95 -1.94 -36.50
N ASN A 67 -22.52 -1.65 -35.27
CA ASN A 67 -21.46 -2.39 -34.60
C ASN A 67 -21.89 -3.80 -34.17
N LEU A 68 -23.14 -3.94 -33.71
CA LEU A 68 -23.71 -5.22 -33.27
C LEU A 68 -24.02 -6.15 -34.45
N LEU A 69 -24.53 -5.57 -35.54
CA LEU A 69 -24.96 -6.27 -36.76
C LEU A 69 -23.90 -6.24 -37.85
N THR A 70 -22.62 -6.16 -37.47
CA THR A 70 -21.53 -6.28 -38.43
C THR A 70 -21.49 -7.73 -38.94
N PRO A 71 -21.56 -7.96 -40.28
CA PRO A 71 -21.54 -9.31 -40.83
C PRO A 71 -20.23 -10.06 -40.50
N GLY A 72 -20.34 -11.37 -40.33
CA GLY A 72 -19.18 -12.23 -40.12
C GLY A 72 -18.52 -12.06 -38.74
N LYS A 73 -17.19 -12.26 -38.69
CA LYS A 73 -16.40 -12.26 -37.45
C LYS A 73 -15.63 -10.95 -37.18
N ASN A 74 -15.73 -9.97 -38.07
CA ASN A 74 -14.82 -8.82 -38.09
C ASN A 74 -15.32 -7.65 -37.22
N GLY A 75 -16.56 -7.70 -36.74
CA GLY A 75 -17.12 -6.66 -35.88
C GLY A 75 -16.57 -6.72 -34.45
N THR A 76 -16.09 -5.60 -33.92
CA THR A 76 -15.63 -5.49 -32.52
C THR A 76 -16.70 -5.96 -31.51
N PHE A 77 -17.96 -5.65 -31.78
CA PHE A 77 -19.12 -6.02 -30.97
C PHE A 77 -20.10 -6.91 -31.75
N GLY A 78 -19.65 -7.57 -32.82
CA GLY A 78 -20.53 -8.30 -33.74
C GLY A 78 -21.17 -9.52 -33.07
N LEU A 79 -22.50 -9.56 -32.99
CA LEU A 79 -23.23 -10.62 -32.30
C LEU A 79 -23.05 -12.00 -32.94
N ILE A 80 -22.90 -12.05 -34.27
CA ILE A 80 -22.65 -13.31 -35.00
C ILE A 80 -21.34 -13.96 -34.54
N LYS A 81 -20.29 -13.16 -34.28
CA LYS A 81 -19.00 -13.65 -33.75
C LYS A 81 -19.21 -14.33 -32.40
N TYR A 82 -19.95 -13.68 -31.50
CA TYR A 82 -20.20 -14.18 -30.16
C TYR A 82 -21.10 -15.41 -30.14
N LEU A 83 -22.12 -15.47 -31.02
CA LEU A 83 -22.95 -16.66 -31.20
C LEU A 83 -22.11 -17.86 -31.66
N ILE A 84 -21.23 -17.67 -32.65
CA ILE A 84 -20.34 -18.74 -33.11
C ILE A 84 -19.40 -19.20 -31.98
N ALA A 85 -18.86 -18.28 -31.18
CA ALA A 85 -18.03 -18.63 -30.03
C ALA A 85 -18.81 -19.43 -28.99
N TYR A 86 -20.01 -18.97 -28.61
CA TYR A 86 -20.91 -19.65 -27.68
C TYR A 86 -21.20 -21.10 -28.11
N LEU A 87 -21.60 -21.30 -29.37
CA LEU A 87 -21.93 -22.63 -29.90
C LEU A 87 -20.71 -23.56 -29.87
N LYS A 88 -19.52 -23.04 -30.20
CA LYS A 88 -18.27 -23.81 -30.17
C LYS A 88 -17.86 -24.20 -28.74
N ILE A 89 -18.01 -23.30 -27.79
CA ILE A 89 -17.75 -23.54 -26.36
C ILE A 89 -18.71 -24.61 -25.84
N LYS A 90 -20.01 -24.50 -26.14
CA LYS A 90 -21.01 -25.50 -25.76
C LYS A 90 -20.72 -26.89 -26.35
N SER A 91 -20.23 -26.94 -27.59
CA SER A 91 -19.91 -28.20 -28.25
C SER A 91 -18.58 -28.83 -27.82
N SER A 92 -17.70 -28.10 -27.13
CA SER A 92 -16.35 -28.62 -26.82
C SER A 92 -16.37 -29.68 -25.72
N GLY A 93 -17.33 -29.62 -24.80
CA GLY A 93 -17.36 -30.47 -23.61
C GLY A 93 -16.28 -30.16 -22.58
N GLU A 94 -15.45 -29.14 -22.78
CA GLU A 94 -14.30 -28.81 -21.91
C GLU A 94 -14.72 -28.10 -20.60
N PHE A 95 -15.88 -27.45 -20.60
CA PHE A 95 -16.38 -26.67 -19.47
C PHE A 95 -17.51 -27.43 -18.77
N GLU A 96 -17.15 -28.23 -17.77
CA GLU A 96 -18.09 -28.99 -16.93
C GLU A 96 -18.86 -28.07 -15.98
N GLY A 97 -20.08 -28.45 -15.60
CA GLY A 97 -20.90 -27.67 -14.67
C GLY A 97 -21.79 -26.62 -15.35
N GLU A 98 -22.18 -25.61 -14.58
CA GLU A 98 -23.12 -24.58 -15.02
C GLU A 98 -22.38 -23.42 -15.69
N ILE A 99 -22.90 -22.98 -16.84
CA ILE A 99 -22.45 -21.74 -17.47
C ILE A 99 -23.46 -20.67 -17.11
N GLU A 100 -23.04 -19.70 -16.31
CA GLU A 100 -23.89 -18.61 -15.85
C GLU A 100 -24.13 -17.63 -16.99
N ASP A 101 -23.06 -17.02 -17.52
CA ASP A 101 -23.16 -16.02 -18.58
C ASP A 101 -21.91 -15.87 -19.45
N PHE A 102 -22.13 -15.13 -20.54
CA PHE A 102 -21.13 -14.65 -21.47
C PHE A 102 -21.19 -13.13 -21.47
N VAL A 103 -20.20 -12.49 -20.87
CA VAL A 103 -20.20 -11.05 -20.61
C VAL A 103 -19.27 -10.33 -21.56
N ILE A 104 -19.77 -9.29 -22.22
CA ILE A 104 -18.96 -8.28 -22.89
C ILE A 104 -18.83 -7.09 -21.95
N ILE A 105 -17.62 -6.86 -21.42
CA ILE A 105 -17.33 -5.70 -20.56
C ILE A 105 -16.70 -4.57 -21.38
N THR A 106 -17.22 -3.35 -21.23
CA THR A 106 -16.75 -2.21 -22.01
C THR A 106 -17.01 -0.87 -21.36
N ASN A 107 -16.07 0.07 -21.56
CA ASN A 107 -16.21 1.46 -21.12
C ASN A 107 -17.14 2.30 -22.00
N ASN A 108 -17.62 1.73 -23.10
CA ASN A 108 -18.61 2.37 -23.98
C ASN A 108 -20.02 2.04 -23.54
N ASP A 109 -20.95 2.97 -23.77
CA ASP A 109 -22.39 2.76 -23.64
C ASP A 109 -23.05 2.54 -25.01
N PHE A 110 -24.27 2.00 -25.02
CA PHE A 110 -25.09 1.87 -26.21
C PHE A 110 -25.50 3.24 -26.78
N ASP A 111 -25.62 3.33 -28.10
CA ASP A 111 -26.18 4.51 -28.77
C ASP A 111 -27.70 4.47 -28.62
N SER A 112 -28.21 5.13 -27.59
CA SER A 112 -29.63 5.26 -27.30
C SER A 112 -29.93 6.69 -26.83
N ALA A 113 -31.11 7.19 -27.16
CA ALA A 113 -31.63 8.45 -26.63
C ALA A 113 -32.19 8.29 -25.21
N ASP A 114 -32.52 7.05 -24.82
CA ASP A 114 -33.07 6.74 -23.51
C ASP A 114 -31.97 6.78 -22.44
N SER A 115 -32.33 7.26 -21.26
CA SER A 115 -31.43 7.29 -20.09
C SER A 115 -31.04 5.87 -19.67
N THR A 116 -29.85 5.71 -19.09
CA THR A 116 -29.35 4.44 -18.55
C THR A 116 -30.21 3.85 -17.43
N SER A 117 -31.06 4.68 -16.81
CA SER A 117 -32.03 4.25 -15.80
C SER A 117 -33.28 3.57 -16.39
N HIS A 118 -33.53 3.70 -17.70
CA HIS A 118 -34.73 3.14 -18.32
C HIS A 118 -34.65 1.61 -18.36
N PRO A 119 -35.74 0.89 -18.03
CA PRO A 119 -35.74 -0.57 -17.97
C PRO A 119 -35.57 -1.21 -19.36
N VAL A 120 -36.06 -0.54 -20.41
CA VAL A 120 -35.87 -0.95 -21.80
C VAL A 120 -35.40 0.27 -22.58
N ARG A 121 -34.25 0.15 -23.26
CA ARG A 121 -33.67 1.22 -24.09
C ARG A 121 -33.73 0.83 -25.55
N LYS A 122 -34.30 1.70 -26.38
CA LYS A 122 -34.26 1.54 -27.84
C LYS A 122 -32.95 2.09 -28.37
N LEU A 123 -32.26 1.28 -29.17
CA LEU A 123 -31.05 1.71 -29.83
C LEU A 123 -31.37 2.66 -30.98
N ARG A 124 -30.51 3.68 -31.17
CA ARG A 124 -30.66 4.66 -32.23
C ARG A 124 -30.63 3.95 -33.58
N MET A 125 -31.69 4.16 -34.36
CA MET A 125 -31.83 3.59 -35.69
C MET A 125 -30.74 4.11 -36.62
N MET A 126 -30.29 3.25 -37.52
CA MET A 126 -29.34 3.63 -38.56
C MET A 126 -30.05 4.48 -39.62
N PRO A 127 -29.53 5.68 -39.96
CA PRO A 127 -30.16 6.55 -40.97
C PRO A 127 -30.00 6.00 -42.40
N SER A 128 -28.97 5.18 -42.63
CA SER A 128 -28.60 4.63 -43.93
C SER A 128 -27.83 3.31 -43.80
N GLY A 129 -27.62 2.63 -44.93
CA GLY A 129 -26.89 1.35 -45.01
C GLY A 129 -27.76 0.10 -44.84
N LYS A 130 -27.13 -1.07 -44.84
CA LYS A 130 -27.81 -2.40 -44.82
C LYS A 130 -28.70 -2.63 -43.59
N ASN A 131 -28.42 -1.93 -42.50
CA ASN A 131 -29.15 -2.04 -41.23
C ASN A 131 -30.13 -0.87 -41.01
N LYS A 132 -30.43 -0.08 -42.06
CA LYS A 132 -31.40 1.01 -42.00
C LYS A 132 -32.77 0.46 -41.59
N GLY A 133 -33.46 1.18 -40.71
CA GLY A 133 -34.82 0.83 -40.30
C GLY A 133 -34.92 -0.30 -39.27
N LYS A 134 -33.81 -0.96 -38.90
CA LYS A 134 -33.82 -1.99 -37.86
C LYS A 134 -34.02 -1.35 -36.48
N GLU A 135 -34.99 -1.87 -35.74
CA GLU A 135 -35.27 -1.49 -34.36
C GLU A 135 -34.76 -2.59 -33.43
N ILE A 136 -33.88 -2.23 -32.51
CA ILE A 136 -33.34 -3.14 -31.49
C ILE A 136 -33.48 -2.49 -30.14
N SER A 137 -33.90 -3.25 -29.15
CA SER A 137 -33.91 -2.80 -27.75
C SER A 137 -33.03 -3.68 -26.87
N VAL A 138 -32.60 -3.08 -25.77
CA VAL A 138 -31.88 -3.74 -24.69
C VAL A 138 -32.64 -3.57 -23.39
N ILE A 139 -32.69 -4.63 -22.60
CA ILE A 139 -33.38 -4.70 -21.32
C ILE A 139 -32.33 -4.60 -20.23
N ARG A 140 -32.51 -3.66 -19.30
CA ARG A 140 -31.62 -3.47 -18.16
C ARG A 140 -31.73 -4.66 -17.20
N ILE A 141 -30.59 -5.07 -16.65
CA ILE A 141 -30.50 -6.05 -15.58
C ILE A 141 -30.31 -5.30 -14.27
N ASP A 142 -31.31 -5.33 -13.39
CA ASP A 142 -31.30 -4.60 -12.11
C ASP A 142 -30.90 -5.47 -10.90
N THR A 143 -30.72 -6.77 -11.08
CA THR A 143 -30.10 -7.61 -10.04
C THR A 143 -28.68 -7.12 -9.76
N GLN A 144 -28.16 -7.34 -8.56
CA GLN A 144 -26.75 -7.03 -8.28
C GLN A 144 -25.81 -8.06 -8.94
N ASP A 145 -24.58 -7.64 -9.22
CA ASP A 145 -23.45 -8.48 -9.62
C ASP A 145 -22.30 -8.30 -8.66
N GLU A 146 -21.73 -9.41 -8.23
CA GLU A 146 -20.64 -9.37 -7.27
C GLU A 146 -19.31 -8.89 -7.87
N PHE A 147 -19.17 -8.97 -9.19
CA PHE A 147 -17.93 -8.64 -9.88
C PHE A 147 -18.06 -7.45 -10.83
N LEU A 148 -19.26 -7.22 -11.37
CA LEU A 148 -19.48 -6.27 -12.46
C LEU A 148 -20.20 -4.98 -12.05
N ASP A 149 -20.68 -4.88 -10.81
CA ASP A 149 -21.26 -3.65 -10.26
C ASP A 149 -20.15 -2.67 -9.86
N VAL A 150 -19.50 -2.08 -10.86
CA VAL A 150 -18.31 -1.22 -10.69
C VAL A 150 -18.58 0.18 -11.25
N GLY A 151 -18.48 1.21 -10.40
CA GLY A 151 -18.75 2.60 -10.76
C GLY A 151 -20.17 2.82 -11.28
N ASP A 152 -20.33 3.60 -12.34
CA ASP A 152 -21.61 3.85 -13.02
C ASP A 152 -21.96 2.79 -14.08
N GLY A 153 -21.34 1.60 -13.98
CA GLY A 153 -21.57 0.48 -14.89
C GLY A 153 -23.01 0.01 -14.87
N VAL A 154 -23.53 -0.39 -16.03
CA VAL A 154 -24.89 -0.95 -16.14
C VAL A 154 -24.86 -2.18 -17.03
N ARG A 155 -25.67 -3.19 -16.67
CA ARG A 155 -25.77 -4.45 -17.40
C ARG A 155 -27.06 -4.53 -18.21
N TYR A 156 -26.97 -5.09 -19.42
CA TYR A 156 -28.11 -5.26 -20.32
C TYR A 156 -28.11 -6.64 -21.00
N LYS A 157 -29.31 -7.13 -21.33
CA LYS A 157 -29.55 -8.21 -22.31
C LYS A 157 -30.32 -7.66 -23.51
N PHE A 158 -30.34 -8.40 -24.61
CA PHE A 158 -31.19 -8.06 -25.75
C PHE A 158 -32.61 -8.59 -25.53
N ASP A 159 -33.59 -7.86 -26.06
CA ASP A 159 -34.95 -8.39 -26.22
C ASP A 159 -35.03 -9.29 -27.48
N ASN A 160 -36.21 -9.83 -27.74
CA ASN A 160 -36.44 -10.73 -28.88
C ASN A 160 -36.32 -10.05 -30.25
N SER A 161 -36.19 -8.71 -30.34
CA SER A 161 -36.06 -7.99 -31.61
C SER A 161 -34.83 -8.45 -32.41
N ILE A 162 -33.79 -8.92 -31.71
CA ILE A 162 -32.52 -9.31 -32.31
C ILE A 162 -32.55 -10.71 -32.95
N ILE A 163 -33.52 -11.55 -32.60
CA ILE A 163 -33.59 -12.96 -33.02
C ILE A 163 -33.68 -13.06 -34.54
N SER A 164 -34.55 -12.27 -35.16
CA SER A 164 -34.76 -12.26 -36.62
C SER A 164 -33.44 -12.02 -37.37
N TYR A 165 -32.58 -11.14 -36.85
CA TYR A 165 -31.28 -10.87 -37.46
C TYR A 165 -30.30 -12.04 -37.32
N LEU A 166 -30.25 -12.69 -36.17
CA LEU A 166 -29.40 -13.87 -36.00
C LEU A 166 -29.87 -15.01 -36.90
N GLN A 167 -31.20 -15.15 -37.09
CA GLN A 167 -31.80 -16.10 -38.02
C GLN A 167 -31.43 -15.82 -39.48
N GLU A 168 -31.45 -14.55 -39.92
CA GLU A 168 -31.02 -14.13 -41.27
C GLU A 168 -29.58 -14.58 -41.60
N ASN A 169 -28.75 -14.83 -40.59
CA ASN A 169 -27.35 -15.22 -40.74
C ASN A 169 -27.08 -16.70 -40.44
N LYS A 170 -28.11 -17.53 -40.29
CA LYS A 170 -27.98 -18.97 -39.97
C LYS A 170 -27.08 -19.71 -40.94
N ASP A 171 -27.19 -19.48 -42.25
CA ASP A 171 -26.34 -20.16 -43.24
C ASP A 171 -24.85 -19.86 -43.03
N PHE A 172 -24.52 -18.63 -42.66
CA PHE A 172 -23.15 -18.26 -42.32
C PHE A 172 -22.69 -18.95 -41.03
N VAL A 173 -23.52 -18.91 -39.98
CA VAL A 173 -23.22 -19.57 -38.69
C VAL A 173 -23.06 -21.08 -38.88
N LYS A 174 -23.93 -21.73 -39.67
CA LYS A 174 -23.87 -23.15 -40.02
C LYS A 174 -22.53 -23.51 -40.67
N ARG A 175 -22.07 -22.73 -41.64
CA ARG A 175 -20.76 -22.95 -42.28
C ARG A 175 -19.60 -22.83 -41.28
N GLU A 176 -19.69 -21.89 -40.34
CA GLU A 176 -18.62 -21.61 -39.37
C GLU A 176 -18.57 -22.59 -38.19
N VAL A 177 -19.72 -23.15 -37.81
CA VAL A 177 -19.86 -24.13 -36.71
C VAL A 177 -19.80 -25.57 -37.24
N GLY A 178 -20.15 -25.80 -38.51
CA GLY A 178 -20.14 -27.11 -39.16
C GLY A 178 -21.41 -27.94 -38.96
N ARG A 179 -22.48 -27.35 -38.39
CA ARG A 179 -23.78 -28.00 -38.18
C ARG A 179 -24.93 -27.01 -38.21
N GLU A 180 -26.15 -27.53 -38.32
CA GLU A 180 -27.36 -26.74 -38.17
C GLU A 180 -27.47 -26.12 -36.77
N VAL A 181 -28.05 -24.93 -36.71
CA VAL A 181 -28.29 -24.17 -35.48
C VAL A 181 -29.79 -23.95 -35.32
N SER A 182 -30.34 -24.45 -34.22
CA SER A 182 -31.76 -24.32 -33.90
C SER A 182 -32.08 -22.93 -33.34
N ASP A 183 -33.35 -22.52 -33.43
CA ASP A 183 -33.81 -21.27 -32.82
C ASP A 183 -33.65 -21.27 -31.30
N LYS A 184 -33.88 -22.42 -30.67
CA LYS A 184 -33.66 -22.60 -29.24
C LYS A 184 -32.22 -22.30 -28.81
N GLU A 185 -31.23 -22.66 -29.62
CA GLU A 185 -29.83 -22.36 -29.32
C GLU A 185 -29.50 -20.86 -29.45
N ILE A 186 -30.18 -20.15 -30.35
CA ILE A 186 -30.08 -18.70 -30.50
C ILE A 186 -30.71 -18.01 -29.28
N GLU A 187 -31.89 -18.46 -28.85
CA GLU A 187 -32.56 -17.98 -27.64
C GLU A 187 -31.71 -18.24 -26.38
N ASP A 188 -31.18 -19.46 -26.22
CA ASP A 188 -30.30 -19.82 -25.11
C ASP A 188 -29.03 -18.95 -25.08
N PHE A 189 -28.45 -18.64 -26.24
CA PHE A 189 -27.33 -17.71 -26.34
C PHE A 189 -27.71 -16.32 -25.85
N LEU A 190 -28.82 -15.76 -26.34
CA LEU A 190 -29.26 -14.41 -25.96
C LEU A 190 -29.61 -14.30 -24.48
N ASN A 191 -30.18 -15.37 -23.90
CA ASN A 191 -30.47 -15.45 -22.48
C ASN A 191 -29.20 -15.40 -21.60
N LYS A 192 -28.06 -15.88 -22.11
CA LYS A 192 -26.77 -15.88 -21.39
C LYS A 192 -25.85 -14.74 -21.77
N LEU A 193 -26.08 -14.06 -22.89
CA LEU A 193 -25.26 -12.94 -23.32
C LEU A 193 -25.61 -11.69 -22.51
N VAL A 194 -24.60 -11.11 -21.87
CA VAL A 194 -24.73 -9.88 -21.08
C VAL A 194 -23.76 -8.84 -21.59
N PHE A 195 -24.21 -7.60 -21.71
CA PHE A 195 -23.35 -6.44 -21.97
C PHE A 195 -23.25 -5.59 -20.71
N ALA A 196 -22.06 -5.54 -20.10
CA ALA A 196 -21.73 -4.60 -19.04
C ALA A 196 -21.08 -3.36 -19.66
N VAL A 197 -21.86 -2.29 -19.73
CA VAL A 197 -21.52 -1.07 -20.46
C VAL A 197 -21.34 0.11 -19.52
N ASN A 198 -20.82 1.22 -20.05
CA ASN A 198 -20.53 2.42 -19.25
C ASN A 198 -19.59 2.16 -18.07
N LEU A 199 -18.76 1.12 -18.16
CA LEU A 199 -17.80 0.80 -17.11
C LEU A 199 -16.72 1.89 -17.02
N PRO A 200 -16.07 2.05 -15.86
CA PRO A 200 -15.05 3.05 -15.64
C PRO A 200 -13.94 3.00 -16.70
N SER A 201 -13.40 4.16 -17.07
CA SER A 201 -12.19 4.21 -17.90
C SER A 201 -11.00 3.56 -17.19
N GLY A 202 -9.91 3.30 -17.91
CA GLY A 202 -8.72 2.70 -17.29
C GLY A 202 -8.20 3.49 -16.08
N THR A 203 -8.27 4.83 -16.10
CA THR A 203 -7.84 5.66 -14.97
C THR A 203 -8.81 5.55 -13.79
N GLU A 204 -10.12 5.63 -14.03
CA GLU A 204 -11.13 5.51 -12.97
C GLU A 204 -11.10 4.11 -12.34
N LEU A 205 -10.92 3.07 -13.16
CA LEU A 205 -10.80 1.70 -12.66
C LEU A 205 -9.55 1.51 -11.78
N SER A 206 -8.44 2.19 -12.09
CA SER A 206 -7.24 2.18 -11.22
C SER A 206 -7.54 2.77 -9.84
N GLU A 207 -8.26 3.91 -9.77
CA GLU A 207 -8.63 4.52 -8.50
C GLU A 207 -9.61 3.65 -7.70
N ILE A 208 -10.56 3.00 -8.37
CA ILE A 208 -11.49 2.06 -7.73
C ILE A 208 -10.72 0.86 -7.16
N ILE A 209 -9.85 0.23 -7.94
CA ILE A 209 -9.04 -0.91 -7.47
C ILE A 209 -8.16 -0.48 -6.29
N LYS A 210 -7.53 0.69 -6.37
CA LYS A 210 -6.72 1.24 -5.28
C LYS A 210 -7.54 1.47 -4.02
N SER A 211 -8.76 1.98 -4.14
CA SER A 211 -9.67 2.14 -3.00
C SER A 211 -10.12 0.78 -2.43
N GLU A 212 -10.39 -0.21 -3.28
CA GLU A 212 -10.82 -1.55 -2.87
C GLU A 212 -9.72 -2.34 -2.17
N LEU A 213 -8.50 -2.30 -2.72
CA LEU A 213 -7.30 -2.86 -2.10
C LEU A 213 -6.91 -2.07 -0.85
N GLY A 214 -7.17 -0.77 -0.85
CA GLY A 214 -6.77 0.21 0.16
C GLY A 214 -7.63 0.29 1.42
N LYS A 215 -8.73 -0.48 1.54
CA LYS A 215 -9.68 -0.38 2.67
C LYS A 215 -9.01 -0.55 4.04
N GLU A 216 -7.96 -1.34 4.10
CA GLU A 216 -7.20 -1.63 5.33
C GLU A 216 -5.92 -0.79 5.48
N PHE A 217 -5.63 0.05 4.48
CA PHE A 217 -4.36 0.72 4.32
C PHE A 217 -4.52 2.24 4.43
N SER A 218 -3.42 2.93 4.73
CA SER A 218 -3.33 4.36 4.45
C SER A 218 -3.43 4.60 2.94
N ASN A 219 -3.80 5.81 2.49
CA ASN A 219 -3.84 6.16 1.06
C ASN A 219 -2.51 5.86 0.34
N THR A 220 -1.41 6.00 1.05
CA THR A 220 -0.07 5.75 0.52
C THR A 220 0.22 4.27 0.41
N ASP A 221 -0.08 3.50 1.45
CA ASP A 221 0.08 2.04 1.42
C ASP A 221 -0.80 1.41 0.35
N ALA A 222 -2.02 1.92 0.17
CA ALA A 222 -2.91 1.53 -0.93
C ALA A 222 -2.27 1.82 -2.31
N SER A 223 -1.53 2.92 -2.45
CA SER A 223 -0.80 3.26 -3.68
C SER A 223 0.33 2.26 -3.95
N HIS A 224 1.15 1.97 -2.95
CA HIS A 224 2.26 1.01 -3.06
C HIS A 224 1.75 -0.40 -3.32
N PHE A 225 0.72 -0.83 -2.60
CA PHE A 225 0.06 -2.12 -2.81
C PHE A 225 -0.46 -2.23 -4.24
N TYR A 226 -1.18 -1.23 -4.73
CA TYR A 226 -1.70 -1.21 -6.09
C TYR A 226 -0.56 -1.33 -7.12
N SER A 227 0.50 -0.54 -6.98
CA SER A 227 1.65 -0.57 -7.90
C SER A 227 2.35 -1.92 -7.91
N ARG A 228 2.61 -2.50 -6.73
CA ARG A 228 3.24 -3.81 -6.57
C ARG A 228 2.36 -4.93 -7.14
N TYR A 229 1.07 -4.90 -6.85
CA TYR A 229 0.13 -5.89 -7.39
C TYR A 229 -0.03 -5.79 -8.91
N GLN A 230 0.01 -4.57 -9.45
CA GLN A 230 -0.01 -4.37 -10.89
C GLN A 230 1.23 -4.96 -11.57
N GLU A 231 2.42 -4.80 -10.97
CA GLU A 231 3.66 -5.40 -11.46
C GLU A 231 3.57 -6.93 -11.51
N GLU A 232 3.09 -7.56 -10.44
CA GLU A 232 2.91 -9.02 -10.40
C GLU A 232 1.90 -9.53 -11.43
N VAL A 233 0.78 -8.85 -11.60
CA VAL A 233 -0.19 -9.20 -12.65
C VAL A 233 0.42 -9.09 -14.05
N LEU A 234 1.30 -8.13 -14.30
CA LEU A 234 2.00 -8.01 -15.58
C LEU A 234 3.00 -9.17 -15.78
N ILE A 235 3.77 -9.52 -14.75
CA ILE A 235 4.69 -10.67 -14.78
C ILE A 235 3.92 -11.97 -15.06
N LEU A 236 2.77 -12.17 -14.41
CA LEU A 236 1.94 -13.35 -14.64
C LEU A 236 1.39 -13.41 -16.08
N LEU A 237 1.02 -12.27 -16.65
CA LEU A 237 0.58 -12.19 -18.05
C LEU A 237 1.71 -12.55 -19.04
N GLU A 238 2.97 -12.23 -18.72
CA GLU A 238 4.13 -12.56 -19.56
C GLU A 238 4.47 -14.05 -19.57
N LYS A 239 4.06 -14.82 -18.56
CA LYS A 239 4.29 -16.27 -18.49
C LYS A 239 3.44 -17.09 -19.46
N GLU A 240 2.41 -16.49 -20.07
CA GLU A 240 1.49 -17.11 -21.03
C GLU A 240 0.83 -18.43 -20.52
N GLU A 241 0.67 -18.60 -19.20
CA GLU A 241 -0.06 -19.72 -18.62
C GLU A 241 -1.58 -19.51 -18.77
N GLU A 242 -2.32 -20.51 -19.27
CA GLU A 242 -3.79 -20.39 -19.41
C GLU A 242 -4.48 -20.27 -18.05
N GLU A 243 -4.04 -21.01 -17.03
CA GLU A 243 -4.50 -20.83 -15.65
C GLU A 243 -3.75 -19.65 -15.03
N PHE A 244 -4.40 -18.49 -15.02
CA PHE A 244 -3.82 -17.24 -14.54
C PHE A 244 -3.63 -17.24 -13.02
N LEU A 245 -4.68 -17.61 -12.27
CA LEU A 245 -4.65 -17.58 -10.80
C LEU A 245 -5.66 -18.52 -10.16
N SER A 246 -5.20 -19.36 -9.24
CA SER A 246 -6.08 -20.11 -8.32
C SER A 246 -6.39 -19.29 -7.08
N CYS A 247 -7.41 -19.70 -6.31
CA CYS A 247 -7.75 -19.07 -5.03
C CYS A 247 -6.56 -19.05 -4.06
N GLU A 248 -5.83 -20.16 -3.94
CA GLU A 248 -4.69 -20.28 -3.02
C GLU A 248 -3.55 -19.36 -3.45
N LYS A 249 -3.23 -19.34 -4.76
CA LYS A 249 -2.21 -18.43 -5.31
C LYS A 249 -2.62 -16.97 -5.13
N ALA A 250 -3.90 -16.64 -5.28
CA ALA A 250 -4.42 -15.28 -5.11
C ALA A 250 -4.27 -14.79 -3.68
N LYS A 251 -4.71 -15.63 -2.73
CA LYS A 251 -4.59 -15.34 -1.29
C LYS A 251 -3.12 -15.17 -0.89
N ALA A 252 -2.26 -16.11 -1.32
CA ALA A 252 -0.83 -16.05 -1.02
C ALA A 252 -0.18 -14.77 -1.58
N LEU A 253 -0.45 -14.44 -2.85
CA LEU A 253 0.09 -13.25 -3.49
C LEU A 253 -0.37 -11.95 -2.82
N LEU A 254 -1.68 -11.82 -2.54
CA LEU A 254 -2.22 -10.63 -1.88
C LEU A 254 -1.65 -10.46 -0.47
N GLU A 255 -1.50 -11.56 0.30
CA GLU A 255 -0.87 -11.52 1.63
C GLU A 255 0.63 -11.24 1.55
N GLU A 256 1.35 -11.77 0.57
CA GLU A 256 2.77 -11.47 0.36
C GLU A 256 2.98 -9.96 0.12
N ILE A 257 2.24 -9.38 -0.83
CA ILE A 257 2.32 -7.95 -1.14
C ILE A 257 1.89 -7.11 0.08
N ARG A 258 0.85 -7.54 0.79
CA ARG A 258 0.39 -6.90 2.03
C ARG A 258 1.53 -6.85 3.05
N GLU A 259 2.19 -7.97 3.29
CA GLU A 259 3.30 -8.06 4.22
C GLU A 259 4.50 -7.23 3.75
N GLU A 260 4.84 -7.19 2.46
CA GLU A 260 5.91 -6.33 1.91
C GLU A 260 5.64 -4.84 2.18
N VAL A 261 4.42 -4.38 1.87
CA VAL A 261 4.00 -2.98 2.05
C VAL A 261 4.00 -2.59 3.54
N LEU A 262 3.59 -3.52 4.42
CA LEU A 262 3.56 -3.29 5.87
C LEU A 262 4.92 -3.44 6.54
N LYS A 263 5.81 -4.30 6.03
CA LYS A 263 7.13 -4.57 6.62
C LYS A 263 8.23 -3.65 6.13
N THR A 264 8.07 -2.94 5.02
CA THR A 264 9.10 -1.99 4.55
C THR A 264 9.35 -0.95 5.64
N PRO A 265 10.51 -0.96 6.33
CA PRO A 265 10.72 -0.11 7.48
C PRO A 265 10.87 1.36 7.09
N ILE A 266 10.27 2.24 7.87
CA ILE A 266 10.51 3.68 7.77
C ILE A 266 11.59 4.09 8.78
N CYS A 267 12.79 4.33 8.27
CA CYS A 267 13.85 5.02 9.00
C CYS A 267 13.90 6.47 8.52
N TYR A 268 13.72 7.42 9.44
CA TYR A 268 13.82 8.84 9.18
C TYR A 268 14.87 9.47 10.09
N ASN A 269 15.87 10.11 9.48
CA ASN A 269 16.96 10.82 10.15
C ASN A 269 17.71 9.98 11.20
N VAL A 270 17.72 8.65 11.02
CA VAL A 270 18.44 7.72 11.88
C VAL A 270 19.90 7.73 11.46
N ILE A 271 20.78 8.05 12.41
CA ILE A 271 22.23 8.00 12.25
C ILE A 271 22.71 6.87 13.14
N ASP A 272 23.62 6.04 12.62
CA ASP A 272 24.22 4.95 13.40
C ASP A 272 24.92 5.50 14.66
N PRO A 273 24.86 4.79 15.79
CA PRO A 273 25.59 5.16 16.99
C PRO A 273 27.10 5.08 16.72
N ILE A 274 27.90 5.77 17.55
CA ILE A 274 29.35 5.61 17.53
C ILE A 274 29.78 4.14 17.73
N ASP A 275 30.79 3.69 16.99
CA ASP A 275 31.27 2.29 17.01
C ASP A 275 31.76 1.84 18.39
N ASN A 276 32.28 2.77 19.19
CA ASN A 276 32.86 2.54 20.50
C ASN A 276 31.95 3.02 21.65
N PHE A 277 30.64 2.79 21.54
CA PHE A 277 29.72 3.04 22.65
C PHE A 277 30.07 2.17 23.88
N ILE A 278 30.16 2.78 25.07
CA ILE A 278 30.61 2.13 26.31
C ILE A 278 29.62 2.39 27.44
N GLY A 279 29.45 1.38 28.29
CA GLY A 279 28.66 1.47 29.51
C GLY A 279 27.15 1.50 29.26
N ARG A 280 26.40 1.98 30.26
CA ARG A 280 24.94 2.24 30.18
C ARG A 280 24.02 1.05 29.96
N GLY A 281 24.51 -0.18 30.13
CA GLY A 281 23.72 -1.39 29.90
C GLY A 281 22.48 -1.48 30.78
N ASN A 282 22.58 -1.03 32.03
CA ASN A 282 21.46 -1.02 32.97
C ASN A 282 20.37 -0.03 32.53
N GLU A 283 20.76 1.17 32.11
CA GLU A 283 19.85 2.21 31.64
C GLU A 283 19.19 1.82 30.31
N LEU A 284 19.93 1.22 29.37
CA LEU A 284 19.38 0.68 28.12
C LEU A 284 18.33 -0.41 28.40
N ASN A 285 18.63 -1.32 29.33
CA ASN A 285 17.69 -2.36 29.75
C ASN A 285 16.45 -1.76 30.46
N ALA A 286 16.63 -0.72 31.26
CA ALA A 286 15.53 -0.02 31.91
C ALA A 286 14.61 0.65 30.88
N VAL A 287 15.17 1.32 29.86
CA VAL A 287 14.40 1.88 28.73
C VAL A 287 13.62 0.78 28.01
N HIS A 288 14.28 -0.34 27.68
CA HIS A 288 13.62 -1.45 27.01
C HIS A 288 12.44 -1.98 27.84
N CYS A 289 12.68 -2.27 29.11
CA CYS A 289 11.65 -2.77 30.01
C CYS A 289 10.49 -1.78 30.19
N GLY A 290 10.78 -0.50 30.36
CA GLY A 290 9.77 0.55 30.53
C GLY A 290 8.89 0.70 29.29
N LEU A 291 9.49 0.70 28.09
CA LEU A 291 8.76 0.81 26.84
C LEU A 291 7.87 -0.41 26.60
N GLN A 292 8.35 -1.63 26.89
CA GLN A 292 7.57 -2.85 26.69
C GLN A 292 6.43 -3.04 27.71
N LYS A 293 6.57 -2.52 28.94
CA LYS A 293 5.58 -2.70 30.01
C LYS A 293 4.56 -1.55 30.14
N SER A 294 4.90 -0.36 29.67
CA SER A 294 4.08 0.84 29.88
C SER A 294 2.83 0.89 28.98
N ALA A 295 1.66 1.10 29.58
CA ALA A 295 0.40 1.31 28.85
C ALA A 295 0.39 2.59 27.97
N ARG A 296 1.33 3.51 28.19
CA ARG A 296 1.49 4.78 27.46
C ARG A 296 2.71 4.80 26.53
N GLN A 297 3.67 3.89 26.70
CA GLN A 297 4.85 3.73 25.85
C GLN A 297 5.69 5.01 25.64
N ILE A 298 5.70 5.95 26.59
CA ILE A 298 6.53 7.16 26.56
C ILE A 298 7.56 7.10 27.70
N ILE A 299 8.84 7.28 27.38
CA ILE A 299 9.92 7.48 28.36
C ILE A 299 10.69 8.77 28.04
N VAL A 300 11.06 9.50 29.08
CA VAL A 300 11.93 10.68 28.98
C VAL A 300 13.31 10.35 29.54
N ILE A 301 14.34 10.53 28.72
CA ILE A 301 15.75 10.41 29.07
C ILE A 301 16.26 11.80 29.46
N ARG A 302 16.64 11.93 30.72
CA ARG A 302 17.09 13.19 31.32
C ARG A 302 18.55 13.10 31.70
N GLY A 303 19.20 14.25 31.82
CA GLY A 303 20.57 14.32 32.30
C GLY A 303 21.26 15.62 31.88
N PRO A 304 22.44 15.92 32.44
CA PRO A 304 23.19 17.13 32.13
C PRO A 304 23.54 17.28 30.65
N SER A 305 23.91 18.48 30.23
CA SER A 305 24.46 18.69 28.89
C SER A 305 25.77 17.91 28.72
N GLY A 306 26.04 17.39 27.52
CA GLY A 306 27.27 16.63 27.23
C GLY A 306 27.33 15.20 27.79
N VAL A 307 26.28 14.72 28.46
CA VAL A 307 26.23 13.36 29.05
C VAL A 307 25.99 12.23 28.02
N GLY A 308 25.78 12.56 26.75
CA GLY A 308 25.60 11.55 25.68
C GLY A 308 24.17 11.04 25.48
N LYS A 309 23.13 11.78 25.90
CA LYS A 309 21.71 11.37 25.70
C LYS A 309 21.36 11.01 24.25
N THR A 310 21.82 11.82 23.29
CA THR A 310 21.60 11.60 21.86
C THR A 310 22.23 10.29 21.39
N GLU A 311 23.49 10.02 21.76
CA GLU A 311 24.17 8.76 21.44
C GLU A 311 23.52 7.56 22.13
N PHE A 312 23.06 7.74 23.37
CA PHE A 312 22.34 6.72 24.11
C PHE A 312 21.04 6.29 23.40
N VAL A 313 20.22 7.23 22.91
CA VAL A 313 18.99 6.88 22.17
C VAL A 313 19.28 6.32 20.78
N LYS A 314 20.35 6.75 20.11
CA LYS A 314 20.82 6.13 18.85
C LYS A 314 21.22 4.67 19.07
N LYS A 315 22.00 4.40 20.13
CA LYS A 315 22.41 3.04 20.51
C LYS A 315 21.21 2.14 20.79
N TYR A 316 20.26 2.64 21.58
CA TYR A 316 19.02 1.93 21.85
C TYR A 316 18.23 1.61 20.57
N ALA A 317 18.07 2.61 19.69
CA ALA A 317 17.34 2.44 18.43
C ALA A 317 18.01 1.41 17.53
N HIS A 318 19.34 1.46 17.41
CA HIS A 318 20.13 0.51 16.62
C HIS A 318 19.93 -0.93 17.13
N ASP A 319 20.08 -1.14 18.44
CA ASP A 319 20.06 -2.49 19.04
C ASP A 319 18.64 -3.09 19.10
N HIS A 320 17.60 -2.25 19.15
CA HIS A 320 16.21 -2.70 19.32
C HIS A 320 15.26 -2.37 18.17
N LYS A 321 15.74 -1.87 17.01
CA LYS A 321 14.88 -1.49 15.86
C LYS A 321 13.88 -2.58 15.45
N GLU A 322 14.29 -3.85 15.51
CA GLU A 322 13.43 -4.98 15.14
C GLU A 322 12.22 -5.16 16.06
N CYS A 323 12.33 -4.74 17.32
CA CYS A 323 11.19 -4.72 18.26
C CYS A 323 10.09 -3.76 17.78
N TYR A 324 10.45 -2.80 16.93
CA TYR A 324 9.59 -1.79 16.35
C TYR A 324 9.34 -2.03 14.86
N GLY A 325 9.50 -3.27 14.37
CA GLY A 325 9.33 -3.59 12.94
C GLY A 325 10.27 -2.80 12.03
N GLY A 326 11.43 -2.39 12.55
CA GLY A 326 12.40 -1.55 11.88
C GLY A 326 12.01 -0.07 11.74
N ASN A 327 10.81 0.35 12.16
CA ASN A 327 10.35 1.72 12.01
C ASN A 327 10.92 2.61 13.11
N VAL A 328 11.85 3.50 12.76
CA VAL A 328 12.50 4.43 13.69
C VAL A 328 12.47 5.84 13.10
N ILE A 329 11.83 6.76 13.81
CA ILE A 329 11.63 8.14 13.38
C ILE A 329 12.38 9.05 14.37
N PHE A 330 13.48 9.65 13.91
CA PHE A 330 14.31 10.54 14.73
C PHE A 330 13.99 12.01 14.43
N ILE A 331 13.47 12.72 15.43
CA ILE A 331 12.95 14.09 15.30
C ILE A 331 13.84 15.02 16.11
N ASN A 332 14.33 16.08 15.47
CA ASN A 332 14.99 17.16 16.18
C ASN A 332 13.94 18.01 16.91
N ALA A 333 13.92 17.91 18.24
CA ALA A 333 13.00 18.60 19.12
C ALA A 333 13.62 19.79 19.87
N GLY A 334 14.76 20.31 19.39
CA GLY A 334 15.42 21.49 19.96
C GLY A 334 14.53 22.73 20.03
N ASP A 335 13.64 22.92 19.06
CA ASP A 335 12.70 24.03 19.02
C ASP A 335 11.47 23.71 18.14
N TYR A 336 10.43 24.52 18.22
CA TYR A 336 9.19 24.32 17.47
C TYR A 336 9.38 24.28 15.95
N LYS A 337 10.29 25.10 15.40
CA LYS A 337 10.56 25.14 13.96
C LYS A 337 11.25 23.84 13.52
N SER A 338 12.23 23.37 14.28
CA SER A 338 12.94 22.11 14.03
C SER A 338 12.00 20.89 14.06
N VAL A 339 11.06 20.82 15.01
CA VAL A 339 10.05 19.75 15.04
C VAL A 339 9.13 19.85 13.83
N LYS A 340 8.63 21.04 13.53
CA LYS A 340 7.73 21.27 12.40
C LYS A 340 8.38 20.85 11.07
N GLU A 341 9.63 21.25 10.84
CA GLU A 341 10.39 20.88 9.65
C GLU A 341 10.60 19.37 9.56
N SER A 342 10.92 18.72 10.69
CA SER A 342 11.07 17.26 10.75
C SER A 342 9.81 16.52 10.29
N PHE A 343 8.63 16.93 10.77
CA PHE A 343 7.35 16.32 10.34
C PHE A 343 7.00 16.63 8.89
N LEU A 344 7.29 17.84 8.41
CA LEU A 344 7.05 18.20 7.01
C LEU A 344 7.94 17.42 6.04
N ASP A 345 9.19 17.15 6.43
CA ASP A 345 10.11 16.37 5.61
C ASP A 345 9.82 14.88 5.68
N LEU A 346 9.43 14.37 6.86
CA LEU A 346 8.92 13.01 7.01
C LEU A 346 7.68 12.79 6.13
N ALA A 347 6.74 13.73 6.09
CA ALA A 347 5.54 13.64 5.23
C ALA A 347 5.89 13.47 3.73
N LYS A 348 6.96 14.12 3.28
CA LYS A 348 7.45 14.06 1.88
C LYS A 348 8.18 12.76 1.56
N ASP A 349 8.53 11.93 2.55
CA ASP A 349 9.15 10.64 2.29
C ASP A 349 8.29 9.87 1.28
N LYS A 350 8.89 9.36 0.20
CA LYS A 350 8.16 8.71 -0.90
C LYS A 350 7.35 7.50 -0.41
N ARG A 351 7.76 6.89 0.69
CA ARG A 351 7.07 5.77 1.34
C ARG A 351 5.84 6.24 2.11
N LEU A 352 5.84 7.48 2.64
CA LEU A 352 4.70 8.09 3.33
C LEU A 352 3.78 8.89 2.41
N GLY A 353 4.30 9.58 1.39
CA GLY A 353 3.50 10.20 0.33
C GLY A 353 2.45 11.21 0.81
N ILE A 354 2.62 11.81 1.98
CA ILE A 354 1.64 12.72 2.59
C ILE A 354 1.84 14.13 2.01
N SER A 355 0.82 14.62 1.31
CA SER A 355 0.84 15.97 0.74
C SER A 355 0.73 17.05 1.83
N ALA A 356 1.58 18.07 1.73
CA ALA A 356 1.50 19.28 2.55
C ALA A 356 0.38 20.24 2.12
N THR A 357 -0.29 19.97 0.99
CA THR A 357 -1.43 20.74 0.50
C THR A 357 -2.71 19.91 0.46
N ASP A 358 -3.86 20.55 0.66
CA ASP A 358 -5.17 19.95 0.46
C ASP A 358 -5.50 19.76 -1.03
N GLU A 359 -6.68 19.17 -1.31
CA GLU A 359 -7.20 18.94 -2.67
C GLU A 359 -7.40 20.23 -3.48
N ARG A 360 -7.47 21.39 -2.80
CA ARG A 360 -7.61 22.72 -3.43
C ARG A 360 -6.26 23.42 -3.61
N GLY A 361 -5.15 22.77 -3.25
CA GLY A 361 -3.80 23.31 -3.35
C GLY A 361 -3.41 24.26 -2.21
N SER A 362 -4.21 24.36 -1.13
CA SER A 362 -3.90 25.20 0.03
C SER A 362 -3.03 24.45 1.06
N THR A 363 -2.10 25.13 1.72
CA THR A 363 -1.22 24.53 2.73
C THR A 363 -2.03 23.97 3.90
N LYS A 364 -1.85 22.69 4.22
CA LYS A 364 -2.48 22.03 5.36
C LYS A 364 -1.94 22.59 6.68
N ALA A 365 -2.79 22.64 7.70
CA ALA A 365 -2.35 22.88 9.06
C ALA A 365 -1.41 21.76 9.53
N ILE A 366 -0.33 22.09 10.22
CA ILE A 366 0.67 21.11 10.70
C ILE A 366 0.04 19.99 11.54
N LYS A 367 -1.00 20.31 12.32
CA LYS A 367 -1.74 19.32 13.14
C LYS A 367 -2.32 18.19 12.28
N ASN A 368 -2.86 18.52 11.10
CA ASN A 368 -3.44 17.53 10.21
C ASN A 368 -2.35 16.63 9.61
N ILE A 369 -1.19 17.19 9.28
CA ILE A 369 -0.04 16.42 8.78
C ILE A 369 0.47 15.45 9.84
N VAL A 370 0.58 15.90 11.09
CA VAL A 370 0.95 15.05 12.24
C VAL A 370 -0.07 13.91 12.44
N GLU A 371 -1.37 14.21 12.35
CA GLU A 371 -2.45 13.22 12.45
C GLU A 371 -2.38 12.18 11.32
N GLU A 372 -2.15 12.60 10.08
CA GLU A 372 -1.98 11.71 8.92
C GLU A 372 -0.75 10.80 9.08
N ILE A 373 0.38 11.34 9.57
CA ILE A 373 1.60 10.56 9.83
C ILE A 373 1.34 9.49 10.89
N TYR A 374 0.74 9.85 12.03
CA TYR A 374 0.44 8.84 13.04
C TYR A 374 -0.57 7.81 12.53
N THR A 375 -1.56 8.22 11.72
CA THR A 375 -2.52 7.29 11.09
C THR A 375 -1.79 6.28 10.19
N PHE A 376 -0.80 6.71 9.42
CA PHE A 376 0.06 5.82 8.63
C PHE A 376 0.76 4.76 9.50
N PHE A 377 1.21 5.13 10.70
CA PHE A 377 1.87 4.21 11.63
C PHE A 377 0.90 3.41 12.53
N ALA A 378 -0.42 3.60 12.45
CA ALA A 378 -1.37 2.97 13.38
C ALA A 378 -1.42 1.44 13.31
N GLY A 379 -1.10 0.85 12.16
CA GLY A 379 -0.96 -0.60 12.00
C GLY A 379 0.46 -1.13 12.31
N ARG A 380 1.42 -0.24 12.57
CA ARG A 380 2.85 -0.55 12.59
C ARG A 380 3.42 -0.37 13.99
N ARG A 381 4.29 -1.28 14.43
CA ARG A 381 5.16 -0.96 15.57
C ARG A 381 6.11 0.14 15.09
N SER A 382 6.32 1.18 15.89
CA SER A 382 7.18 2.30 15.52
C SER A 382 7.77 2.96 16.75
N LEU A 383 9.02 3.41 16.62
CA LEU A 383 9.75 4.15 17.65
C LEU A 383 9.94 5.59 17.17
N PHE A 384 9.34 6.54 17.88
CA PHE A 384 9.53 7.97 17.68
C PHE A 384 10.48 8.52 18.74
N ILE A 385 11.56 9.15 18.29
CA ILE A 385 12.58 9.73 19.16
C ILE A 385 12.53 11.25 18.99
N PHE A 386 12.20 11.97 20.05
CA PHE A 386 12.23 13.43 20.10
C PHE A 386 13.50 13.86 20.84
N ASP A 387 14.53 14.19 20.08
CA ASP A 387 15.83 14.53 20.63
C ASP A 387 15.93 16.02 20.98
N ASN A 388 16.53 16.32 22.13
CA ASN A 388 16.80 17.68 22.62
C ASN A 388 15.55 18.51 22.93
N ALA A 389 14.47 17.90 23.44
CA ALA A 389 13.28 18.64 23.81
C ALA A 389 13.49 19.51 25.06
N GLU A 390 13.13 20.80 25.00
CA GLU A 390 13.17 21.69 26.17
C GLU A 390 12.10 21.33 27.22
N GLY A 391 10.89 20.99 26.76
CA GLY A 391 9.78 20.68 27.64
C GLY A 391 8.60 19.99 26.93
N TYR A 392 7.72 19.39 27.73
CA TYR A 392 6.54 18.69 27.22
C TYR A 392 5.63 19.60 26.39
N LYS A 393 5.46 20.86 26.80
CA LYS A 393 4.55 21.80 26.11
C LYS A 393 4.98 22.04 24.67
N ASP A 394 6.27 22.08 24.41
CA ASP A 394 6.86 22.44 23.12
C ASP A 394 6.62 21.35 22.07
N ILE A 395 6.63 20.10 22.51
CA ILE A 395 6.38 18.93 21.65
C ILE A 395 4.93 18.41 21.72
N SER A 396 4.12 18.85 22.69
CA SER A 396 2.79 18.27 22.95
C SER A 396 1.82 18.24 21.77
N LYS A 397 1.94 19.20 20.84
CA LYS A 397 1.14 19.26 19.60
C LYS A 397 1.58 18.26 18.53
N PHE A 398 2.77 17.71 18.67
CA PHE A 398 3.41 16.77 17.76
C PHE A 398 3.45 15.35 18.31
N LEU A 399 3.04 15.14 19.57
CA LEU A 399 2.82 13.81 20.13
C LEU A 399 1.50 13.21 19.59
N PRO A 400 1.33 11.87 19.64
CA PRO A 400 0.11 11.22 19.18
C PRO A 400 -1.13 11.82 19.86
N PRO A 401 -2.18 12.19 19.10
CA PRO A 401 -3.39 12.75 19.65
C PRO A 401 -4.06 11.81 20.66
N PHE A 402 -4.73 12.34 21.69
CA PHE A 402 -5.45 11.51 22.67
C PHE A 402 -6.50 10.59 22.02
N LEU A 403 -7.17 11.03 20.95
CA LEU A 403 -8.15 10.24 20.19
C LEU A 403 -7.52 8.99 19.53
N TYR A 404 -6.24 9.06 19.18
CA TYR A 404 -5.46 7.92 18.68
C TYR A 404 -5.46 6.74 19.65
N SER A 405 -5.48 7.04 20.96
CA SER A 405 -5.40 6.04 22.02
C SER A 405 -6.74 5.34 22.35
N GLN A 406 -7.83 5.74 21.70
CA GLN A 406 -9.17 5.16 21.91
C GLN A 406 -9.60 4.18 20.81
N HIS A 407 -8.85 4.08 19.70
CA HIS A 407 -9.16 3.09 18.67
C HIS A 407 -8.71 1.69 19.12
N PRO A 408 -9.63 0.70 19.18
CA PRO A 408 -9.34 -0.61 19.75
C PRO A 408 -8.29 -1.41 18.96
N ASN A 409 -8.11 -1.10 17.67
CA ASN A 409 -7.23 -1.85 16.77
C ASN A 409 -5.92 -1.12 16.43
N TRP A 410 -5.70 0.10 16.95
CA TRP A 410 -4.50 0.88 16.63
C TRP A 410 -3.36 0.57 17.59
N ARG A 411 -2.19 0.28 17.03
CA ARG A 411 -0.96 0.12 17.82
C ARG A 411 -0.44 1.50 18.19
N LYS A 412 -0.21 1.71 19.48
CA LYS A 412 0.41 2.94 19.97
C LYS A 412 1.89 2.98 19.53
N PRO A 413 2.40 4.14 19.11
CA PRO A 413 3.82 4.31 18.87
C PRO A 413 4.58 4.37 20.20
N TYR A 414 5.79 3.83 20.20
CA TYR A 414 6.74 3.97 21.30
C TYR A 414 7.45 5.31 21.17
N ILE A 415 7.60 6.04 22.27
CA ILE A 415 8.15 7.38 22.27
C ILE A 415 9.31 7.47 23.26
N LEU A 416 10.46 7.89 22.74
CA LEU A 416 11.59 8.34 23.54
C LEU A 416 11.77 9.83 23.38
N ILE A 417 12.05 10.51 24.49
CA ILE A 417 12.30 11.95 24.49
C ILE A 417 13.62 12.17 25.21
N THR A 418 14.57 12.90 24.64
CA THR A 418 15.75 13.34 25.40
C THR A 418 15.57 14.80 25.82
N SER A 419 15.99 15.14 27.03
CA SER A 419 15.91 16.52 27.55
C SER A 419 17.03 16.83 28.53
N CYS A 420 17.54 18.06 28.48
CA CYS A 420 18.45 18.61 29.49
C CYS A 420 17.72 19.42 30.59
N SER A 421 16.41 19.60 30.48
CA SER A 421 15.63 20.42 31.41
C SER A 421 15.58 19.81 32.81
N GLU A 422 15.80 20.63 33.84
CA GLU A 422 15.74 20.22 35.26
C GLU A 422 14.32 19.92 35.75
N LYS A 423 13.28 20.39 35.07
CA LYS A 423 11.89 20.18 35.47
C LYS A 423 11.02 19.80 34.26
N TRP A 424 10.90 18.51 33.99
CA TRP A 424 9.95 17.99 33.00
C TRP A 424 8.52 17.99 33.55
N LYS A 425 7.86 19.15 33.53
CA LYS A 425 6.49 19.28 34.04
C LYS A 425 5.48 18.79 33.01
N VAL A 426 5.01 17.57 33.22
CA VAL A 426 3.89 16.99 32.48
C VAL A 426 2.57 17.66 32.92
N SER A 427 1.64 17.85 32.01
CA SER A 427 0.31 18.39 32.36
C SER A 427 -0.46 17.38 33.22
N LYS A 428 -1.36 17.87 34.10
CA LYS A 428 -2.21 16.98 34.94
C LYS A 428 -3.01 15.97 34.10
N ALA A 429 -3.35 16.32 32.84
CA ALA A 429 -4.06 15.46 31.91
C ALA A 429 -3.20 14.34 31.31
N ALA A 430 -1.88 14.55 31.17
CA ALA A 430 -0.96 13.56 30.59
C ALA A 430 -0.44 12.52 31.61
N GLY A 431 -0.72 12.69 32.92
CA GLY A 431 -0.39 11.75 34.00
C GLY A 431 1.12 11.53 34.20
N LYS A 432 1.51 10.46 34.92
CA LYS A 432 2.92 10.16 35.22
C LYS A 432 3.61 9.58 33.98
N ILE A 433 4.70 10.20 33.54
CA ILE A 433 5.61 9.70 32.50
C ILE A 433 6.84 9.14 33.21
N GLU A 434 7.38 8.03 32.70
CA GLU A 434 8.59 7.42 33.24
C GLU A 434 9.81 8.25 32.82
N GLU A 435 10.68 8.55 33.78
CA GLU A 435 11.89 9.34 33.58
C GLU A 435 13.11 8.49 33.95
N ILE A 436 14.09 8.42 33.06
CA ILE A 436 15.38 7.77 33.30
C ILE A 436 16.45 8.85 33.30
N TRP A 437 17.23 8.92 34.37
CA TRP A 437 18.31 9.88 34.54
C TRP A 437 19.63 9.26 34.08
N LEU A 438 20.32 9.92 33.16
CA LEU A 438 21.70 9.65 32.78
C LEU A 438 22.60 10.62 33.53
N ASP A 439 23.48 10.06 34.36
CA ASP A 439 24.53 10.81 35.05
C ASP A 439 25.86 10.73 34.29
N LYS A 440 26.94 11.31 34.80
CA LYS A 440 28.32 11.11 34.30
C LYS A 440 28.69 9.61 34.25
N PHE A 441 29.78 9.27 33.56
CA PHE A 441 30.31 7.92 33.61
C PHE A 441 30.80 7.56 35.01
N GLU A 442 30.70 6.28 35.36
CA GLU A 442 31.47 5.75 36.49
C GLU A 442 32.97 5.73 36.14
N GLU A 443 33.86 5.76 37.14
CA GLU A 443 35.32 5.80 36.94
C GLU A 443 35.81 4.68 36.00
N ILE A 444 35.23 3.48 36.15
CA ILE A 444 35.54 2.32 35.31
C ILE A 444 35.07 2.53 33.86
N GLU A 445 33.88 3.08 33.64
CA GLU A 445 33.36 3.37 32.29
C GLU A 445 34.18 4.47 31.60
N ALA A 446 34.58 5.49 32.37
CA ALA A 446 35.43 6.57 31.88
C ALA A 446 36.82 6.08 31.47
N LEU A 447 37.44 5.20 32.28
CA LEU A 447 38.70 4.54 31.95
C LEU A 447 38.58 3.70 30.67
N GLN A 448 37.57 2.83 30.60
CA GLN A 448 37.30 2.01 29.41
C GLN A 448 37.10 2.87 28.16
N PHE A 449 36.45 4.03 28.30
CA PHE A 449 36.27 4.98 27.21
C PHE A 449 37.58 5.50 26.66
N VAL A 450 38.48 5.95 27.53
CA VAL A 450 39.78 6.48 27.14
C VAL A 450 40.66 5.37 26.55
N GLU A 451 40.74 4.21 27.20
CA GLU A 451 41.55 3.07 26.75
C GLU A 451 41.15 2.61 25.34
N ARG A 452 39.85 2.43 25.12
CA ARG A 452 39.33 1.96 23.83
C ARG A 452 39.48 3.00 22.74
N ALA A 453 39.31 4.28 23.06
CA ALA A 453 39.42 5.34 22.07
C ALA A 453 40.89 5.60 21.66
N LEU A 454 41.85 5.40 22.58
CA LEU A 454 43.29 5.51 22.30
C LEU A 454 43.96 4.20 21.87
N ASN A 455 43.23 3.08 21.87
CA ASN A 455 43.72 1.74 21.51
C ASN A 455 44.96 1.30 22.32
N VAL A 456 44.88 1.42 23.64
CA VAL A 456 45.97 1.15 24.59
C VAL A 456 45.58 0.08 25.61
N GLU A 457 46.49 -0.84 25.94
CA GLU A 457 46.25 -1.92 26.91
C GLU A 457 46.69 -1.51 28.33
N SER A 458 45.72 -1.51 29.25
CA SER A 458 45.68 -1.68 30.73
C SER A 458 46.90 -1.44 31.66
N ASP A 459 47.96 -0.74 31.25
CA ASP A 459 49.07 -0.32 32.14
C ASP A 459 49.07 1.21 32.39
N PHE A 460 47.91 1.86 32.22
CA PHE A 460 47.68 3.26 32.61
C PHE A 460 47.51 3.38 34.14
N CYS A 461 48.62 3.26 34.87
CA CYS A 461 48.68 3.38 36.32
C CYS A 461 49.57 4.55 36.78
N GLY A 462 49.45 5.70 36.11
CA GLY A 462 50.11 6.96 36.46
C GLY A 462 49.17 7.95 37.15
N GLY A 463 49.64 8.61 38.22
CA GLY A 463 48.86 9.64 38.95
C GLY A 463 48.41 10.87 38.13
N LYS A 464 48.74 10.94 36.84
CA LYS A 464 48.33 12.01 35.91
C LYS A 464 46.98 11.73 35.25
N GLU A 465 46.61 10.46 35.06
CA GLU A 465 45.32 10.06 34.44
C GLU A 465 44.12 10.29 35.37
N LYS A 466 44.33 10.22 36.68
CA LYS A 466 43.28 10.47 37.68
C LYS A 466 42.62 11.86 37.55
N ARG A 467 43.36 12.87 37.08
CA ARG A 467 42.83 14.24 36.86
C ARG A 467 41.97 14.36 35.60
N LEU A 468 42.21 13.58 34.55
CA LEU A 468 41.37 13.54 33.35
C LEU A 468 39.97 12.96 33.64
N ILE A 469 39.89 12.09 34.64
CA ILE A 469 38.68 11.37 35.03
C ILE A 469 37.81 12.17 36.02
N GLU A 470 38.33 13.27 36.60
CA GLU A 470 37.62 14.05 37.63
C GLU A 470 36.28 14.63 37.13
N GLU A 471 36.13 14.93 35.83
CA GLU A 471 34.85 15.43 35.30
C GLU A 471 33.93 14.35 34.70
N SER A 472 34.45 13.16 34.36
CA SER A 472 33.76 11.94 33.86
C SER A 472 32.59 12.16 32.87
N PHE A 473 32.55 13.30 32.18
CA PHE A 473 31.55 13.60 31.17
C PHE A 473 32.00 13.03 29.82
N PRO A 474 31.16 12.26 29.11
CA PRO A 474 31.50 11.68 27.81
C PRO A 474 32.01 12.71 26.80
N LEU A 475 31.39 13.90 26.74
CA LEU A 475 31.84 14.97 25.85
C LEU A 475 33.25 15.49 26.21
N ALA A 476 33.53 15.69 27.50
CA ALA A 476 34.83 16.17 27.96
C ALA A 476 35.94 15.14 27.70
N LEU A 477 35.65 13.86 27.97
CA LEU A 477 36.55 12.75 27.67
C LEU A 477 36.80 12.60 26.16
N GLY A 478 35.77 12.73 25.33
CA GLY A 478 35.91 12.69 23.87
C GLY A 478 36.78 13.81 23.33
N LEU A 479 36.62 15.04 23.84
CA LEU A 479 37.49 16.17 23.48
C LEU A 479 38.94 15.95 23.91
N ALA A 480 39.16 15.41 25.12
CA ALA A 480 40.50 15.10 25.61
C ALA A 480 41.20 14.04 24.76
N VAL A 481 40.49 12.96 24.40
CA VAL A 481 41.01 11.92 23.50
C VAL A 481 41.35 12.48 22.12
N ALA A 482 40.44 13.26 21.52
CA ALA A 482 40.67 13.85 20.20
C ALA A 482 41.87 14.80 20.19
N TYR A 483 42.09 15.54 21.28
CA TYR A 483 43.29 16.37 21.44
C TYR A 483 44.57 15.53 21.47
N ILE A 484 44.59 14.45 22.27
CA ILE A 484 45.74 13.54 22.39
C ILE A 484 46.09 12.92 21.04
N GLN A 485 45.09 12.44 20.29
CA GLN A 485 45.30 11.83 18.97
C GLN A 485 45.87 12.79 17.93
N ASN A 486 45.46 14.07 17.97
CA ASN A 486 45.96 15.08 17.03
C ASN A 486 47.39 15.53 17.35
N GLU A 487 47.82 15.51 18.62
CA GLU A 487 49.21 15.86 18.96
C GLU A 487 50.22 14.77 18.58
N ASP A 488 49.81 13.50 18.55
CA ASP A 488 50.67 12.38 18.14
C ASP A 488 50.97 12.38 16.61
N GLU A 489 50.13 13.00 15.77
CA GLU A 489 50.42 13.15 14.33
C GLU A 489 51.45 14.24 14.01
N ASP A 490 51.63 15.24 14.89
CA ASP A 490 52.47 16.43 14.64
C ASP A 490 53.79 16.47 15.44
N SER A 491 54.15 15.41 16.18
CA SER A 491 55.40 15.41 16.97
C SER A 491 56.06 14.04 17.13
N GLU A 492 57.07 13.76 16.28
CA GLU A 492 58.06 12.72 16.57
C GLU A 492 59.02 13.11 17.73
N SER A 493 58.75 14.17 18.51
CA SER A 493 59.55 14.49 19.69
C SER A 493 58.93 15.52 20.63
N LYS A 494 58.09 15.08 21.59
CA LYS A 494 58.19 15.49 23.02
C LYS A 494 57.18 14.77 23.90
N LYS A 495 57.73 13.88 24.74
CA LYS A 495 57.07 13.26 25.90
C LYS A 495 56.40 14.32 26.79
N LEU A 496 55.08 14.22 26.96
CA LEU A 496 54.20 14.37 28.15
C LEU A 496 54.66 15.16 29.43
N ASN A 497 55.62 16.08 29.35
CA ASN A 497 56.26 16.67 30.54
C ASN A 497 56.00 18.15 30.80
N ASN A 498 55.33 18.93 29.94
CA ASN A 498 55.38 20.40 30.07
C ASN A 498 54.09 21.20 30.27
N TYR A 499 52.88 20.62 30.37
CA TYR A 499 51.68 21.46 30.18
C TYR A 499 50.66 21.56 31.33
N LEU A 500 51.05 21.31 32.58
CA LEU A 500 50.19 21.64 33.74
C LEU A 500 51.00 22.24 34.91
N GLU A 501 51.50 23.46 34.74
CA GLU A 501 51.79 24.34 35.88
C GLU A 501 50.59 25.26 36.17
N PRO A 502 50.34 25.61 37.45
CA PRO A 502 49.11 26.25 37.89
C PRO A 502 49.07 27.74 37.54
N VAL A 503 47.86 28.22 37.23
CA VAL A 503 47.44 29.58 37.62
C VAL A 503 46.30 29.45 38.61
#